data_AF-A0A0P9DX68-F1
#
_entry.id   AF-A0A0P9DX68-F1
#
_cell.length_a   1.000
_cell.length_b   1.000
_cell.length_c   1.000
_cell.angle_alpha   90.00
_cell.angle_beta   90.00
_cell.angle_gamma   90.00
#
_symmetry.space_group_name_H-M   'P 1'
#
loop_
_entity.id
_entity.type
_entity.pdbx_description
1 polymer ?
#
loop_
_entity_poly.entity_id
_entity_poly.type
_entity_poly.pdbx_seq_one_letter_code
_entity_poly.pdbx_strand_id
1 'polypeptide(L)'
;MYQLTLNELERFGFPVNEVELVMPGDIDLEDYLTSAFNVRSRLFFSLTKQYRVVRVVDDYPKFFDIYRQFDVPNRIGLLRPKRFTPQEYFTHGATRVIKEWKQLYEGTSL
;
A
#
# COMPACT_ATOMS: atom_id res chain seq x y z
N MET A 1 -15.23 11.12 -7.76
CA MET A 1 -14.12 10.65 -6.91
C MET A 1 -13.29 9.62 -7.67
N TYR A 2 -13.84 8.45 -8.02
CA TYR A 2 -13.14 7.38 -8.74
C TYR A 2 -12.32 7.84 -9.97
N GLN A 3 -12.98 8.41 -10.99
CA GLN A 3 -12.29 8.84 -12.22
C GLN A 3 -11.27 9.95 -11.98
N LEU A 4 -11.53 10.84 -11.02
CA LEU A 4 -10.60 11.91 -10.67
C LEU A 4 -9.32 11.33 -10.07
N THR A 5 -9.44 10.35 -9.18
CA THR A 5 -8.29 9.65 -8.60
C THR A 5 -7.48 8.94 -9.66
N LEU A 6 -8.12 8.23 -10.60
CA LEU A 6 -7.40 7.58 -11.70
C LEU A 6 -6.68 8.59 -12.60
N ASN A 7 -7.34 9.67 -13.00
CA ASN A 7 -6.72 10.70 -13.83
C ASN A 7 -5.50 11.35 -13.15
N GLU A 8 -5.56 11.57 -11.84
CA GLU A 8 -4.42 12.10 -11.08
C GLU A 8 -3.29 11.07 -10.99
N LEU A 9 -3.59 9.80 -10.72
CA LEU A 9 -2.59 8.72 -10.70
C LEU A 9 -1.90 8.59 -12.07
N GLU A 10 -2.66 8.65 -13.15
CA GLU A 10 -2.14 8.62 -14.53
C GLU A 10 -1.22 9.81 -14.81
N ARG A 11 -1.60 11.02 -14.39
CA ARG A 11 -0.75 12.23 -14.50
C ARG A 11 0.58 12.09 -13.76
N PHE A 12 0.60 11.37 -12.64
CA PHE A 12 1.83 11.03 -11.90
C PHE A 12 2.61 9.86 -12.50
N GLY A 13 2.12 9.28 -13.59
CA GLY A 13 2.72 8.18 -14.35
C GLY A 13 2.43 6.79 -13.79
N PHE A 14 1.52 6.65 -12.82
CA PHE A 14 1.12 5.33 -12.34
C PHE A 14 0.37 4.55 -13.42
N PRO A 15 0.55 3.23 -13.52
CA PRO A 15 -0.31 2.43 -14.37
C PRO A 15 -1.73 2.44 -13.80
N VAL A 16 -2.69 2.82 -14.64
CA VAL A 16 -4.12 2.87 -14.29
C VAL A 16 -4.95 1.89 -15.14
N ASN A 17 -4.29 1.05 -15.93
CA ASN A 17 -4.93 -0.04 -16.65
C ASN A 17 -5.08 -1.24 -15.71
N GLU A 18 -6.23 -1.91 -15.77
CA GLU A 18 -6.53 -3.11 -14.95
C GLU A 18 -6.40 -2.87 -13.43
N VAL A 19 -6.70 -1.65 -12.99
CA VAL A 19 -6.70 -1.28 -11.56
C VAL A 19 -8.12 -1.27 -11.01
N GLU A 20 -8.24 -1.77 -9.77
CA GLU A 20 -9.45 -1.61 -8.96
C GLU A 20 -9.16 -0.61 -7.84
N LEU A 21 -9.88 0.51 -7.79
CA LEU A 21 -9.83 1.39 -6.63
C LEU A 21 -10.80 0.86 -5.56
N VAL A 22 -10.24 0.15 -4.59
CA VAL A 22 -11.00 -0.29 -3.43
C VAL A 22 -10.95 0.79 -2.37
N MET A 23 -12.10 1.41 -2.14
CA MET A 23 -12.32 2.22 -0.96
C MET A 23 -13.02 1.38 0.09
N PRO A 24 -12.79 1.66 1.38
CA PRO A 24 -13.63 1.07 2.39
C PRO A 24 -15.07 1.58 2.22
N GLY A 25 -15.98 0.69 1.82
CA GLY A 25 -17.34 1.07 1.42
C GLY A 25 -18.17 1.71 2.54
N ASP A 26 -18.02 1.19 3.77
CA ASP A 26 -18.81 1.58 4.94
C ASP A 26 -17.93 1.97 6.13
N ILE A 27 -16.80 2.65 5.87
CA ILE A 27 -16.02 3.16 7.00
C ILE A 27 -16.66 4.42 7.51
N ASP A 28 -17.23 4.29 8.70
CA ASP A 28 -17.48 5.41 9.55
C ASP A 28 -16.19 6.23 9.65
N LEU A 29 -16.27 7.49 9.25
CA LEU A 29 -15.14 8.41 9.32
C LEU A 29 -14.60 8.46 10.76
N GLU A 30 -15.48 8.26 11.76
CA GLU A 30 -15.13 8.14 13.17
C GLU A 30 -14.27 6.90 13.46
N ASP A 31 -14.54 5.74 12.83
CA ASP A 31 -13.71 4.52 12.92
C ASP A 31 -12.32 4.74 12.30
N TYR A 32 -12.21 5.50 11.21
CA TYR A 32 -10.92 5.85 10.62
C TYR A 32 -10.12 6.82 11.49
N LEU A 33 -10.78 7.84 12.04
CA LEU A 33 -10.17 8.83 12.93
C LEU A 33 -9.73 8.19 14.25
N THR A 34 -10.44 7.17 14.74
CA THR A 34 -10.10 6.45 15.97
C THR A 34 -9.07 5.34 15.76
N SER A 35 -9.08 4.62 14.62
CA SER A 35 -8.09 3.59 14.33
C SER A 35 -7.89 3.30 12.83
N ALA A 36 -7.07 4.12 12.18
CA ALA A 36 -6.59 3.87 10.81
C ALA A 36 -5.96 2.47 10.63
N PHE A 37 -5.41 1.87 11.69
CA PHE A 37 -4.87 0.51 11.68
C PHE A 37 -5.95 -0.56 11.53
N ASN A 38 -7.05 -0.46 12.29
CA ASN A 38 -8.14 -1.42 12.22
C ASN A 38 -8.82 -1.35 10.85
N VAL A 39 -9.05 -0.13 10.36
CA VAL A 39 -9.54 0.14 9.02
C VAL A 39 -8.66 -0.54 7.97
N ARG A 40 -7.35 -0.29 8.01
CA ARG A 40 -6.40 -0.85 7.05
C ARG A 40 -6.38 -2.38 7.11
N SER A 41 -6.42 -2.95 8.31
CA SER A 41 -6.42 -4.41 8.51
C SER A 41 -7.68 -5.07 7.94
N ARG A 42 -8.87 -4.51 8.23
CA ARG A 42 -10.15 -5.03 7.68
C ARG A 42 -10.19 -4.95 6.16
N LEU A 43 -9.77 -3.82 5.58
CA LEU A 43 -9.69 -3.64 4.13
C LEU A 43 -8.72 -4.66 3.51
N PHE A 44 -7.53 -4.80 4.09
CA PHE A 44 -6.54 -5.72 3.55
C PHE A 44 -7.02 -7.19 3.65
N PHE A 45 -7.69 -7.55 4.74
CA PHE A 45 -8.30 -8.87 4.90
C PHE A 45 -9.40 -9.15 3.86
N SER A 46 -10.22 -8.16 3.47
CA SER A 46 -11.22 -8.38 2.41
C SER A 46 -10.57 -8.58 1.04
N LEU A 47 -9.45 -7.90 0.78
CA LEU A 47 -8.66 -8.08 -0.44
C LEU A 47 -8.02 -9.46 -0.50
N THR A 48 -7.48 -9.98 0.60
CA THR A 48 -6.85 -11.32 0.61
C THR A 48 -7.85 -12.47 0.46
N LYS A 49 -9.15 -12.23 0.70
CA LYS A 49 -10.21 -13.20 0.37
C LYS A 49 -10.49 -13.32 -1.12
N GLN A 50 -10.25 -12.25 -1.87
CA GLN A 50 -10.56 -12.16 -3.31
C GLN A 50 -9.33 -12.41 -4.16
N TYR A 51 -8.16 -11.99 -3.67
CA TYR A 51 -6.92 -11.96 -4.42
C TYR A 51 -5.80 -12.66 -3.66
N ARG A 52 -4.97 -13.39 -4.40
CA ARG A 52 -3.65 -13.79 -3.92
C ARG A 52 -2.72 -12.59 -3.97
N VAL A 53 -2.56 -11.89 -2.86
CA VAL A 53 -1.70 -10.69 -2.79
C VAL A 53 -0.22 -11.09 -2.80
N VAL A 54 0.47 -10.81 -3.90
CA VAL A 54 1.90 -11.13 -4.07
C VAL A 54 2.84 -9.98 -3.70
N ARG A 55 2.30 -8.76 -3.62
CA ARG A 55 3.06 -7.54 -3.35
C ARG A 55 2.17 -6.47 -2.74
N VAL A 56 2.70 -5.77 -1.75
CA VAL A 56 2.14 -4.51 -1.23
C VAL A 56 3.17 -3.40 -1.36
N VAL A 57 2.70 -2.20 -1.66
CA VAL A 57 3.51 -0.98 -1.69
C VAL A 57 2.80 0.05 -0.82
N ASP A 58 3.48 0.57 0.20
CA ASP A 58 2.88 1.54 1.14
C ASP A 58 3.94 2.56 1.60
N ASP A 59 3.49 3.77 1.90
CA ASP A 59 4.34 4.89 2.32
C ASP A 59 4.34 5.11 3.84
N TYR A 60 3.56 4.33 4.60
CA TYR A 60 3.51 4.39 6.05
C TYR A 60 4.10 3.13 6.72
N PRO A 61 5.24 3.23 7.44
CA PRO A 61 5.95 2.09 8.00
C PRO A 61 5.09 1.18 8.88
N LYS A 62 4.22 1.73 9.72
CA LYS A 62 3.50 0.90 10.70
C LYS A 62 2.51 -0.07 10.05
N PHE A 63 1.94 0.25 8.88
CA PHE A 63 1.01 -0.68 8.21
C PHE A 63 1.69 -1.98 7.77
N PHE A 64 3.02 -2.04 7.70
CA PHE A 64 3.75 -3.26 7.41
C PHE A 64 3.58 -4.34 8.48
N ASP A 65 3.25 -3.96 9.73
CA ASP A 65 2.88 -4.91 10.78
C ASP A 65 1.64 -5.72 10.41
N ILE A 66 0.69 -5.08 9.72
CA ILE A 66 -0.53 -5.73 9.21
C ILE A 66 -0.14 -6.70 8.09
N TYR A 67 0.56 -6.21 7.06
CA TYR A 67 0.90 -7.01 5.88
C TYR A 67 1.75 -8.25 6.21
N ARG A 68 2.58 -8.16 7.25
CA ARG A 68 3.36 -9.30 7.77
C ARG A 68 2.47 -10.43 8.30
N GLN A 69 1.32 -10.13 8.91
CA GLN A 69 0.39 -11.13 9.44
C GLN A 69 -0.34 -11.93 8.34
N PHE A 70 -0.35 -11.41 7.11
CA PHE A 70 -0.99 -12.04 5.95
C PHE A 70 0.01 -12.70 5.00
N ASP A 71 1.26 -12.93 5.44
CA ASP A 71 2.32 -13.61 4.69
C ASP A 71 2.58 -13.05 3.29
N VAL A 72 2.35 -11.75 3.07
CA VAL A 72 2.61 -11.12 1.78
C VAL A 72 4.11 -11.18 1.49
N PRO A 73 4.57 -11.80 0.39
CA PRO A 73 6.00 -12.06 0.21
C PRO A 73 6.80 -10.80 -0.09
N ASN A 74 6.24 -9.87 -0.89
CA ASN A 74 6.92 -8.62 -1.24
C ASN A 74 6.24 -7.44 -0.56
N ARG A 75 6.88 -6.87 0.46
CA ARG A 75 6.35 -5.72 1.21
C ARG A 75 7.28 -4.54 0.99
N ILE A 76 6.91 -3.64 0.09
CA ILE A 76 7.81 -2.57 -0.39
C ILE A 76 7.42 -1.22 0.22
N GLY A 77 8.32 -0.62 0.98
CA GLY A 77 8.18 0.75 1.48
C GLY A 77 8.46 1.78 0.40
N LEU A 78 7.52 2.71 0.16
CA LEU A 78 7.79 3.93 -0.61
C LEU A 78 8.25 5.02 0.36
N LEU A 79 9.55 5.32 0.35
CA LEU A 79 10.18 6.19 1.33
C LEU A 79 9.61 7.61 1.28
N ARG A 80 9.16 8.09 2.43
CA ARG A 80 8.84 9.51 2.67
C ARG A 80 9.95 10.14 3.51
N PRO A 81 11.05 10.61 2.90
CA PRO A 81 12.30 10.91 3.62
C PRO A 81 12.18 12.06 4.63
N LYS A 82 11.17 12.92 4.50
CA LYS A 82 10.86 13.98 5.47
C LYS A 82 10.14 13.48 6.73
N ARG A 83 9.61 12.26 6.71
CA ARG A 83 8.75 11.70 7.77
C ARG A 83 9.32 10.42 8.38
N PHE A 84 9.97 9.59 7.56
CA PHE A 84 10.43 8.26 7.95
C PHE A 84 11.80 7.96 7.34
N THR A 85 12.51 7.04 8.00
CA THR A 85 13.77 6.45 7.57
C THR A 85 13.55 5.05 6.99
N PRO A 86 14.43 4.55 6.10
CA PRO A 86 14.34 3.16 5.62
C PRO A 86 14.31 2.13 6.76
N GLN A 87 15.05 2.39 7.84
CA GLN A 87 15.11 1.50 9.00
C GLN A 87 13.74 1.32 9.65
N GLU A 88 12.92 2.36 9.74
CA GLU A 88 11.55 2.25 10.27
C GLU A 88 10.69 1.27 9.45
N TYR A 89 10.77 1.32 8.12
CA TYR A 89 10.05 0.36 7.27
C TYR A 89 10.51 -1.07 7.52
N PHE A 90 11.83 -1.31 7.60
CA PHE A 90 12.38 -2.63 7.87
C PHE A 90 11.98 -3.17 9.25
N THR A 91 12.03 -2.32 10.28
CA THR A 91 11.60 -2.66 11.64
C THR A 91 10.14 -3.13 11.69
N HIS A 92 9.26 -2.52 10.89
CA HIS A 92 7.85 -2.91 10.78
C HIS A 92 7.58 -4.02 9.76
N GLY A 93 8.62 -4.57 9.13
CA GLY A 93 8.51 -5.77 8.31
C GLY A 93 8.50 -5.56 6.80
N ALA A 94 8.81 -4.37 6.28
CA ALA A 94 9.10 -4.21 4.86
C ALA A 94 10.29 -5.09 4.43
N THR A 95 10.25 -5.62 3.21
CA THR A 95 11.32 -6.44 2.62
C THR A 95 12.25 -5.63 1.72
N ARG A 96 11.78 -4.49 1.22
CA ARG A 96 12.54 -3.54 0.40
C ARG A 96 12.01 -2.13 0.65
N VAL A 97 12.87 -1.12 0.51
CA VAL A 97 12.46 0.29 0.51
C VAL A 97 12.95 0.95 -0.78
N ILE A 98 12.07 1.69 -1.44
CA ILE A 98 12.34 2.43 -2.68
C ILE A 98 12.05 3.92 -2.45
N LYS A 99 12.69 4.78 -3.23
CA LYS A 99 12.52 6.24 -3.15
C LYS A 99 11.47 6.74 -4.13
N GLU A 100 11.33 6.05 -5.26
CA GLU A 100 10.41 6.42 -6.34
C GLU A 100 9.66 5.20 -6.84
N TRP A 101 8.39 5.37 -7.23
CA TRP A 101 7.54 4.26 -7.66
C TRP A 101 8.09 3.55 -8.90
N LYS A 102 8.83 4.26 -9.77
CA LYS A 102 9.45 3.69 -10.98
C LYS A 102 10.39 2.52 -10.66
N GLN A 103 11.00 2.54 -9.48
CA GLN A 103 11.91 1.48 -9.02
C GLN A 103 11.20 0.14 -8.71
N LEU A 104 9.86 0.12 -8.75
CA LEU A 104 9.07 -1.12 -8.71
C LEU A 104 9.24 -1.98 -9.97
N TYR A 105 9.60 -1.36 -11.09
CA TYR A 105 9.76 -2.00 -12.40
C TYR A 105 11.22 -2.29 -12.74
N GLU A 106 12.16 -1.59 -12.10
CA GLU A 106 13.60 -1.86 -12.22
C GLU A 106 13.92 -3.30 -11.77
N GLY A 107 14.43 -4.11 -12.70
CA GLY A 107 14.81 -5.52 -12.45
C GLY A 107 13.67 -6.53 -12.63
N THR A 108 12.51 -6.12 -13.15
CA THR A 108 11.44 -7.05 -13.54
C THR A 108 11.56 -7.32 -15.04
N SER A 109 12.26 -8.39 -15.42
CA SER A 109 12.08 -8.97 -16.76
C SER A 109 10.66 -9.53 -16.81
N LEU A 110 9.79 -8.92 -17.61
CA LEU A 110 8.54 -9.54 -18.03
C LEU A 110 8.83 -10.70 -18.99
#